data_AF-F8E7T5-F1
#
_entry.id   AF-F8E7T5-F1
#
_cell.length_a   1.000
_cell.length_b   1.000
_cell.length_c   1.000
_cell.angle_alpha   90.00
_cell.angle_beta   90.00
_cell.angle_gamma   90.00
#
_symmetry.space_group_name_H-M   'P 1'
#
loop_
_entity.id
_entity.type
_entity.pdbx_description
1 polymer ?
#
loop_
_entity_poly.entity_id
_entity_poly.type
_entity_poly.pdbx_seq_one_letter_code
_entity_poly.pdbx_strand_id
1 'polypeptide(L)'
;MKTIFDNIQEGRNHKIIEQCIKDGSINQDSLPYCYSLFSKTEFSRYRSLKSYFLQSIFTYDHLFNIEYLCKHLQITENDSYALKTAKIKRAYFPVTSHNNGNESEIQELIFFDVELESSTLTFPNENNHVKDALISVSKALKRNFFIMFDNYFAGRSFSLAAAAAGLLKEDKLKYFAFSGEVKENANIAKVENLPAKRKVSEEKDLFFVSPDSVDNLNQLTKLNAETVDIPFIQLFGKQKTELEKNLEKISGNEIVNDYKIWVGILGGDKSLVFTHTEEMLENTTEVWDELLLDFYEKINKLYQLPYYVNIHFLGSLSAFAFLSGIVFGAKNKITIHHYQDGSIFRVMDFSEKSVRLLKSKTKKYEKVKYSVGYTETESEDAAIVIYLASHNPKNDAQEYIKSNLKCSMLFLCLENNQGNIDLNEEDWIKTVAEIYSLVDEASELIGKSIRKYHFFMSIPVPVAFGFGMAYGDYKKIAVYNYDKSLSTYKKVADSDLSKNLKMAF
;
A
#
# COMPACT_ATOMS: atom_id res chain seq x y z
N MET A 1 -45.79 15.82 20.40
CA MET A 1 -45.29 14.93 19.33
C MET A 1 -46.27 13.82 18.95
N LYS A 2 -47.12 13.31 19.85
CA LYS A 2 -48.25 12.41 19.50
C LYS A 2 -49.09 12.93 18.31
N THR A 3 -49.58 14.17 18.38
CA THR A 3 -50.30 14.86 17.27
C THR A 3 -49.45 15.04 16.01
N ILE A 4 -48.12 15.14 16.15
CA ILE A 4 -47.18 15.30 15.03
C ILE A 4 -46.94 13.96 14.32
N PHE A 5 -46.91 12.86 15.08
CA PHE A 5 -46.83 11.51 14.53
C PHE A 5 -48.18 11.02 13.96
N ASP A 6 -49.31 11.43 14.53
CA ASP A 6 -50.62 11.25 13.91
C ASP A 6 -50.67 11.98 12.55
N ASN A 7 -50.01 13.15 12.43
CA ASN A 7 -49.82 13.86 11.16
C ASN A 7 -48.81 13.22 10.18
N ILE A 8 -47.92 12.31 10.63
CA ILE A 8 -47.07 11.50 9.73
C ILE A 8 -47.95 10.62 8.85
N GLN A 9 -49.08 10.12 9.37
CA GLN A 9 -50.03 9.34 8.57
C GLN A 9 -50.58 10.15 7.37
N GLU A 10 -50.66 11.48 7.50
CA GLU A 10 -51.12 12.42 6.46
C GLU A 10 -50.00 13.04 5.59
N GLY A 11 -48.73 12.63 5.78
CA GLY A 11 -47.60 13.08 4.94
C GLY A 11 -47.08 14.50 5.22
N ARG A 12 -47.55 15.17 6.29
CA ARG A 12 -47.06 16.50 6.71
C ARG A 12 -46.06 16.35 7.87
N ASN A 13 -45.02 17.18 7.91
CA ASN A 13 -44.02 17.29 9.00
C ASN A 13 -42.90 16.23 9.13
N HIS A 14 -42.68 15.33 8.15
CA HIS A 14 -41.61 14.31 8.20
C HIS A 14 -40.21 14.90 8.50
N LYS A 15 -39.83 15.98 7.80
CA LYS A 15 -38.52 16.64 7.98
C LYS A 15 -38.32 17.22 9.38
N ILE A 16 -39.38 17.72 10.01
CA ILE A 16 -39.32 18.30 11.36
C ILE A 16 -39.04 17.20 12.39
N ILE A 17 -39.70 16.05 12.24
CA ILE A 17 -39.56 14.90 13.15
C ILE A 17 -38.19 14.26 12.99
N GLU A 18 -37.73 14.12 11.75
CA GLU A 18 -36.38 13.67 11.45
C GLU A 18 -35.33 14.58 12.11
N GLN A 19 -35.50 15.90 12.02
CA GLN A 19 -34.62 16.85 12.68
C GLN A 19 -34.69 16.74 14.22
N CYS A 20 -35.88 16.66 14.80
CA CYS A 20 -36.05 16.46 16.25
C CYS A 20 -35.39 15.17 16.74
N ILE A 21 -35.45 14.10 15.95
CA ILE A 21 -34.77 12.84 16.24
C ILE A 21 -33.25 13.02 16.17
N LYS A 22 -32.73 13.60 15.09
CA LYS A 22 -31.29 13.81 14.88
C LYS A 22 -30.66 14.69 15.96
N ASP A 23 -31.38 15.72 16.42
CA ASP A 23 -30.88 16.66 17.43
C ASP A 23 -31.20 16.19 18.87
N GLY A 24 -31.74 14.99 19.05
CA GLY A 24 -32.10 14.43 20.36
C GLY A 24 -33.22 15.18 21.09
N SER A 25 -33.91 16.08 20.42
CA SER A 25 -34.94 16.99 20.97
C SER A 25 -36.29 16.30 21.14
N ILE A 26 -36.29 15.11 21.75
CA ILE A 26 -37.47 14.30 22.04
C ILE A 26 -37.80 14.43 23.53
N ASN A 27 -39.03 14.85 23.83
CA ASN A 27 -39.51 14.91 25.20
C ASN A 27 -39.86 13.51 25.75
N GLN A 28 -39.77 13.35 27.07
CA GLN A 28 -40.02 12.06 27.74
C GLN A 28 -41.42 11.51 27.44
N ASP A 29 -42.44 12.37 27.38
CA ASP A 29 -43.82 11.97 27.08
C ASP A 29 -44.01 11.37 25.67
N SER A 30 -43.14 11.70 24.71
CA SER A 30 -43.21 11.18 23.34
C SER A 30 -42.25 10.01 23.10
N LEU A 31 -41.33 9.74 24.02
CA LEU A 31 -40.35 8.68 23.90
C LEU A 31 -40.99 7.30 23.65
N PRO A 32 -42.07 6.88 24.36
CA PRO A 32 -42.71 5.58 24.10
C PRO A 32 -43.27 5.48 22.67
N TYR A 33 -43.73 6.60 22.12
CA TYR A 33 -44.24 6.66 20.75
C TYR A 33 -43.10 6.51 19.74
N CYS A 34 -41.96 7.18 19.96
CA CYS A 34 -40.78 7.04 19.11
C CYS A 34 -40.27 5.60 19.09
N TYR A 35 -40.23 4.89 20.23
CA TYR A 35 -39.87 3.48 20.28
C TYR A 35 -40.84 2.56 19.50
N SER A 36 -42.12 2.95 19.38
CA SER A 36 -43.08 2.22 18.56
C SER A 36 -42.75 2.21 17.06
N LEU A 37 -41.84 3.08 16.60
CA LEU A 37 -41.30 3.06 15.24
C LEU A 37 -40.68 1.69 14.88
N PHE A 38 -40.10 0.99 15.86
CA PHE A 38 -39.45 -0.30 15.61
C PHE A 38 -40.44 -1.45 15.44
N SER A 39 -41.58 -1.42 16.15
CA SER A 39 -42.50 -2.56 16.23
C SER A 39 -43.75 -2.42 15.36
N LYS A 40 -44.17 -1.20 15.00
CA LYS A 40 -45.43 -1.01 14.26
C LYS A 40 -45.22 -1.08 12.74
N THR A 41 -46.04 -1.90 12.08
CA THR A 41 -46.03 -2.12 10.62
C THR A 41 -46.40 -0.86 9.84
N GLU A 42 -47.20 0.04 10.41
CA GLU A 42 -47.57 1.34 9.82
C GLU A 42 -46.37 2.24 9.51
N PHE A 43 -45.25 2.03 10.22
CA PHE A 43 -44.01 2.78 10.00
C PHE A 43 -42.98 2.08 9.11
N SER A 44 -43.33 0.95 8.50
CA SER A 44 -42.45 0.19 7.58
C SER A 44 -41.87 1.04 6.44
N ARG A 45 -42.59 2.09 6.01
CA ARG A 45 -42.16 3.04 4.97
C ARG A 45 -41.16 4.12 5.44
N TYR A 46 -40.94 4.30 6.75
CA TYR A 46 -40.08 5.36 7.31
C TYR A 46 -38.74 4.81 7.84
N ARG A 47 -38.06 3.98 7.03
CA ARG A 47 -36.85 3.25 7.47
C ARG A 47 -35.71 4.17 7.90
N SER A 48 -35.46 5.25 7.16
CA SER A 48 -34.45 6.26 7.53
C SER A 48 -34.73 6.87 8.90
N LEU A 49 -36.00 7.18 9.20
CA LEU A 49 -36.42 7.71 10.49
C LEU A 49 -36.15 6.72 11.63
N LYS A 50 -36.40 5.43 11.40
CA LYS A 50 -36.11 4.39 12.39
C LYS A 50 -34.59 4.26 12.62
N SER A 51 -33.77 4.29 11.56
CA SER A 51 -32.31 4.25 11.68
C SER A 51 -31.76 5.48 12.41
N TYR A 52 -32.26 6.68 12.10
CA TYR A 52 -31.89 7.90 12.83
C TYR A 52 -32.30 7.83 14.30
N PHE A 53 -33.50 7.35 14.61
CA PHE A 53 -33.94 7.27 16.01
C PHE A 53 -33.11 6.28 16.81
N LEU A 54 -32.78 5.14 16.23
CA LEU A 54 -31.90 4.17 16.87
C LEU A 54 -30.49 4.72 17.09
N GLN A 55 -29.92 5.46 16.13
CA GLN A 55 -28.64 6.17 16.34
C GLN A 55 -28.75 7.20 17.48
N SER A 56 -29.84 7.97 17.53
CA SER A 56 -30.06 8.96 18.59
C SER A 56 -30.21 8.33 19.98
N ILE A 57 -30.82 7.15 20.10
CA ILE A 57 -30.90 6.39 21.36
C ILE A 57 -29.50 6.12 21.94
N PHE A 58 -28.51 5.82 21.08
CA PHE A 58 -27.13 5.55 21.50
C PHE A 58 -26.25 6.79 21.57
N THR A 59 -26.73 7.93 21.06
CA THR A 59 -26.01 9.21 21.09
C THR A 59 -26.41 10.04 22.32
N TYR A 60 -27.69 9.98 22.71
CA TYR A 60 -28.27 10.81 23.75
C TYR A 60 -28.79 9.97 24.91
N ASP A 61 -28.11 10.04 26.06
CA ASP A 61 -28.42 9.24 27.25
C ASP A 61 -29.89 9.35 27.71
N HIS A 62 -30.52 10.51 27.58
CA HIS A 62 -31.92 10.72 28.01
C HIS A 62 -32.95 10.02 27.12
N LEU A 63 -32.54 9.55 25.93
CA LEU A 63 -33.39 8.77 25.03
C LEU A 63 -33.26 7.27 25.27
N PHE A 64 -32.21 6.84 25.98
CA PHE A 64 -31.96 5.43 26.23
C PHE A 64 -32.87 4.88 27.33
N ASN A 65 -33.81 4.01 26.95
CA ASN A 65 -34.72 3.32 27.87
C ASN A 65 -34.70 1.80 27.62
N ILE A 66 -34.30 1.04 28.64
CA ILE A 66 -34.11 -0.42 28.57
C ILE A 66 -35.44 -1.14 28.35
N GLU A 67 -36.47 -0.80 29.12
CA GLU A 67 -37.79 -1.43 29.01
C GLU A 67 -38.34 -1.30 27.58
N TYR A 68 -38.22 -0.11 26.99
CA TYR A 68 -38.66 0.12 25.63
C TYR A 68 -37.78 -0.58 24.59
N LEU A 69 -36.45 -0.60 24.78
CA LEU A 69 -35.55 -1.28 23.85
C LEU A 69 -35.80 -2.80 23.85
N CYS A 70 -35.85 -3.43 25.03
CA CYS A 70 -36.17 -4.85 25.19
C CYS A 70 -37.53 -5.20 24.57
N LYS A 71 -38.55 -4.40 24.85
CA LYS A 71 -39.91 -4.61 24.31
C LYS A 71 -39.97 -4.51 22.80
N HIS A 72 -39.35 -3.48 22.22
CA HIS A 72 -39.54 -3.16 20.81
C HIS A 72 -38.53 -3.84 19.87
N LEU A 73 -37.33 -4.19 20.36
CA LEU A 73 -36.34 -4.96 19.61
C LEU A 73 -36.35 -6.46 19.94
N GLN A 74 -37.13 -6.88 20.94
CA GLN A 74 -37.22 -8.29 21.40
C GLN A 74 -35.87 -8.82 21.89
N ILE A 75 -35.17 -8.02 22.68
CA ILE A 75 -33.84 -8.35 23.24
C ILE A 75 -33.89 -8.50 24.76
N THR A 76 -32.90 -9.19 25.33
CA THR A 76 -32.78 -9.34 26.78
C THR A 76 -32.34 -8.02 27.43
N GLU A 77 -32.55 -7.88 28.73
CA GLU A 77 -32.01 -6.73 29.48
C GLU A 77 -30.48 -6.69 29.41
N ASN A 78 -29.82 -7.84 29.51
CA ASN A 78 -28.37 -7.97 29.36
C ASN A 78 -27.89 -7.43 28.00
N ASP A 79 -28.52 -7.86 26.90
CA ASP A 79 -28.21 -7.39 25.55
C ASP A 79 -28.44 -5.87 25.43
N SER A 80 -29.50 -5.34 26.05
CA SER A 80 -29.77 -3.90 26.08
C SER A 80 -28.66 -3.12 26.80
N TYR A 81 -28.21 -3.59 27.97
CA TYR A 81 -27.08 -2.97 28.68
C TYR A 81 -25.79 -3.04 27.86
N ALA A 82 -25.53 -4.19 27.23
CA ALA A 82 -24.34 -4.41 26.44
C ALA A 82 -24.32 -3.49 25.19
N LEU A 83 -25.46 -3.27 24.55
CA LEU A 83 -25.59 -2.32 23.45
C LEU A 83 -25.34 -0.86 23.88
N LYS A 84 -25.71 -0.48 25.11
CA LYS A 84 -25.47 0.88 25.62
C LYS A 84 -23.98 1.22 25.69
N THR A 85 -23.16 0.25 26.08
CA THR A 85 -21.72 0.41 26.27
C THR A 85 -20.90 -0.05 25.07
N ALA A 86 -21.55 -0.57 24.03
CA ALA A 86 -20.89 -1.10 22.86
C ALA A 86 -20.11 -0.02 22.11
N LYS A 87 -18.90 -0.40 21.67
CA LYS A 87 -18.14 0.45 20.76
C LYS A 87 -18.79 0.38 19.37
N ILE A 88 -19.07 1.54 18.79
CA ILE A 88 -19.63 1.63 17.44
C ILE A 88 -18.49 1.65 16.41
N LYS A 89 -18.60 0.84 15.37
CA LYS A 89 -17.71 0.86 14.19
C LYS A 89 -18.54 1.11 12.94
N ARG A 90 -17.96 1.80 11.97
CA ARG A 90 -18.60 2.11 10.68
C ARG A 90 -17.82 1.44 9.56
N ALA A 91 -18.52 0.78 8.65
CA ALA A 91 -17.91 0.14 7.50
C ALA A 91 -18.74 0.42 6.24
N TYR A 92 -18.07 0.48 5.10
CA TYR A 92 -18.68 0.90 3.84
C TYR A 92 -18.80 -0.27 2.86
N PHE A 93 -19.85 -0.26 2.07
CA PHE A 93 -20.05 -1.26 1.02
C PHE A 93 -20.80 -0.68 -0.17
N PRO A 94 -20.41 -1.02 -1.40
CA PRO A 94 -21.11 -0.57 -2.59
C PRO A 94 -22.33 -1.44 -2.90
N VAL A 95 -23.43 -0.79 -3.25
CA VAL A 95 -24.69 -1.39 -3.68
C VAL A 95 -25.00 -0.95 -5.11
N THR A 96 -25.50 -1.88 -5.93
CA THR A 96 -25.93 -1.60 -7.31
C THR A 96 -27.43 -1.36 -7.36
N SER A 97 -27.87 -0.26 -7.97
CA SER A 97 -29.29 0.02 -8.21
C SER A 97 -29.83 -0.87 -9.34
N HIS A 98 -30.92 -1.60 -9.04
CA HIS A 98 -31.61 -2.41 -10.05
C HIS A 98 -32.29 -1.59 -11.15
N ASN A 99 -32.59 -0.31 -10.91
CA ASN A 99 -33.40 0.50 -11.83
C ASN A 99 -32.59 1.12 -12.98
N ASN A 100 -31.27 1.29 -12.82
CA ASN A 100 -30.41 1.96 -13.81
C ASN A 100 -29.17 1.14 -14.23
N GLY A 101 -29.07 -0.14 -13.85
CA GLY A 101 -28.09 -1.13 -14.37
C GLY A 101 -26.59 -0.86 -14.14
N ASN A 102 -26.18 0.40 -13.96
CA ASN A 102 -24.81 0.89 -13.93
C ASN A 102 -24.56 1.89 -12.79
N GLU A 103 -25.59 2.34 -12.09
CA GLU A 103 -25.42 3.22 -10.93
C GLU A 103 -25.18 2.36 -9.68
N SER A 104 -23.98 2.50 -9.12
CA SER A 104 -23.63 1.99 -7.80
C SER A 104 -23.53 3.14 -6.83
N GLU A 105 -23.84 2.91 -5.57
CA GLU A 105 -23.70 3.88 -4.49
C GLU A 105 -22.98 3.23 -3.31
N ILE A 106 -22.22 4.03 -2.55
CA ILE A 106 -21.63 3.58 -1.29
C ILE A 106 -22.67 3.74 -0.18
N GLN A 107 -22.95 2.64 0.52
CA GLN A 107 -23.77 2.62 1.72
C GLN A 107 -22.91 2.36 2.96
N GLU A 108 -23.45 2.76 4.11
CA GLU A 108 -22.79 2.59 5.40
C GLU A 108 -23.51 1.52 6.24
N LEU A 109 -22.72 0.69 6.90
CA LEU A 109 -23.20 -0.16 8.00
C LEU A 109 -22.59 0.29 9.33
N ILE A 110 -23.42 0.27 10.36
CA ILE A 110 -23.04 0.59 11.73
C ILE A 110 -23.01 -0.72 12.51
N PHE A 111 -21.85 -1.09 13.00
CA PHE A 111 -21.61 -2.32 13.76
C PHE A 111 -21.40 -1.99 15.23
N PHE A 112 -22.18 -2.62 16.09
CA PHE A 112 -22.01 -2.53 17.54
C PHE A 112 -21.10 -3.68 17.96
N ASP A 113 -19.89 -3.34 18.40
CA ASP A 113 -18.87 -4.31 18.80
C ASP A 113 -19.16 -4.83 20.22
N VAL A 114 -20.13 -5.74 20.27
CA VAL A 114 -20.63 -6.39 21.46
C VAL A 114 -21.00 -7.83 21.13
N GLU A 115 -20.83 -8.72 22.09
CA GLU A 115 -21.32 -10.09 22.00
C GLU A 115 -22.72 -10.16 22.61
N LEU A 116 -23.72 -10.50 21.80
CA LEU A 116 -25.10 -10.66 22.26
C LEU A 116 -25.36 -12.11 22.71
N GLU A 117 -26.09 -12.28 23.81
CA GLU A 117 -26.45 -13.60 24.34
C GLU A 117 -27.52 -14.28 23.46
N SER A 118 -28.46 -13.49 22.95
CA SER A 118 -29.65 -14.02 22.27
C SER A 118 -29.37 -14.47 20.84
N SER A 119 -29.05 -13.53 19.95
CA SER A 119 -28.88 -13.77 18.51
C SER A 119 -28.23 -12.57 17.83
N THR A 120 -27.77 -12.76 16.60
CA THR A 120 -27.36 -11.64 15.75
C THR A 120 -28.57 -10.83 15.33
N LEU A 121 -28.51 -9.53 15.59
CA LEU A 121 -29.60 -8.60 15.35
C LEU A 121 -29.27 -7.66 14.20
N THR A 122 -30.29 -7.28 13.45
CA THR A 122 -30.15 -6.30 12.38
C THR A 122 -31.27 -5.29 12.36
N PHE A 123 -30.93 -4.07 11.99
CA PHE A 123 -31.88 -3.01 11.77
C PHE A 123 -31.73 -2.39 10.38
N PRO A 124 -32.80 -2.28 9.56
CA PRO A 124 -34.15 -2.77 9.82
C PRO A 124 -34.29 -4.30 9.74
N ASN A 125 -35.02 -4.90 10.69
CA ASN A 125 -35.16 -6.36 10.86
C ASN A 125 -36.14 -7.06 9.89
N GLU A 126 -36.52 -6.38 8.80
CA GLU A 126 -37.62 -6.79 7.92
C GLU A 126 -37.16 -7.64 6.71
N ASN A 127 -35.85 -7.81 6.54
CA ASN A 127 -35.27 -8.38 5.32
C ASN A 127 -34.65 -9.77 5.54
N ASN A 128 -35.36 -10.84 5.13
CA ASN A 128 -34.93 -12.23 5.35
C ASN A 128 -33.56 -12.54 4.70
N HIS A 129 -33.26 -12.00 3.52
CA HIS A 129 -31.96 -12.28 2.89
C HIS A 129 -30.78 -11.65 3.64
N VAL A 130 -31.01 -10.50 4.30
CA VAL A 130 -30.01 -9.86 5.17
C VAL A 130 -29.79 -10.71 6.41
N LYS A 131 -30.89 -11.20 7.04
CA LYS A 131 -30.81 -12.11 8.20
C LYS A 131 -30.00 -13.37 7.89
N ASP A 132 -30.30 -14.06 6.79
CA ASP A 132 -29.60 -15.28 6.39
C ASP A 132 -28.10 -15.05 6.19
N ALA A 133 -27.74 -13.93 5.54
CA ALA A 133 -26.35 -13.55 5.35
C ALA A 133 -25.64 -13.26 6.69
N LEU A 134 -26.32 -12.57 7.61
CA LEU A 134 -25.78 -12.25 8.94
C LEU A 134 -25.64 -13.48 9.84
N ILE A 135 -26.51 -14.48 9.72
CA ILE A 135 -26.32 -15.79 10.38
C ILE A 135 -25.00 -16.42 9.90
N SER A 136 -24.71 -16.35 8.61
CA SER A 136 -23.47 -16.87 8.04
C SER A 136 -22.25 -16.12 8.58
N VAL A 137 -22.31 -14.78 8.66
CA VAL A 137 -21.27 -13.94 9.26
C VAL A 137 -21.09 -14.26 10.74
N SER A 138 -22.17 -14.40 11.50
CA SER A 138 -22.13 -14.72 12.94
C SER A 138 -21.45 -16.06 13.21
N LYS A 139 -21.79 -17.11 12.43
CA LYS A 139 -21.12 -18.41 12.51
C LYS A 139 -19.63 -18.31 12.15
N ALA A 140 -19.29 -17.55 11.12
CA ALA A 140 -17.90 -17.35 10.70
C ALA A 140 -17.08 -16.57 11.74
N LEU A 141 -17.67 -15.56 12.38
CA LEU A 141 -17.06 -14.78 13.47
C LEU A 141 -17.13 -15.48 14.84
N LYS A 142 -17.93 -16.55 14.95
CA LYS A 142 -18.22 -17.29 16.20
C LYS A 142 -18.78 -16.41 17.33
N ARG A 143 -19.55 -15.38 16.98
CA ARG A 143 -20.21 -14.50 17.94
C ARG A 143 -21.46 -13.86 17.35
N ASN A 144 -22.39 -13.47 18.22
CA ASN A 144 -23.52 -12.63 17.83
C ASN A 144 -23.17 -11.15 17.96
N PHE A 145 -23.80 -10.31 17.15
CA PHE A 145 -23.56 -8.87 17.16
C PHE A 145 -24.82 -8.11 16.71
N PHE A 146 -24.79 -6.77 16.78
CA PHE A 146 -25.84 -5.92 16.24
C PHE A 146 -25.33 -5.05 15.10
N ILE A 147 -26.05 -5.03 13.99
CA ILE A 147 -25.75 -4.17 12.83
C ILE A 147 -26.96 -3.32 12.45
N MET A 148 -26.71 -2.08 12.07
CA MET A 148 -27.68 -1.20 11.46
C MET A 148 -27.26 -0.80 10.05
N PHE A 149 -28.25 -0.60 9.19
CA PHE A 149 -28.10 -0.04 7.85
C PHE A 149 -28.86 1.28 7.76
N ASP A 150 -28.29 2.22 7.02
CA ASP A 150 -28.89 3.54 6.79
C ASP A 150 -29.96 3.51 5.68
N ASN A 151 -29.81 2.61 4.69
CA ASN A 151 -30.62 2.54 3.49
C ASN A 151 -31.11 1.12 3.18
N TYR A 152 -32.07 1.04 2.24
CA TYR A 152 -32.50 -0.24 1.68
C TYR A 152 -31.56 -0.67 0.56
N PHE A 153 -31.25 -1.96 0.54
CA PHE A 153 -30.52 -2.59 -0.55
C PHE A 153 -30.99 -4.03 -0.73
N ALA A 154 -30.60 -4.62 -1.86
CA ALA A 154 -30.78 -6.04 -2.13
C ALA A 154 -29.42 -6.73 -2.26
N GLY A 155 -29.41 -8.04 -1.99
CA GLY A 155 -28.23 -8.90 -2.16
C GLY A 155 -27.43 -9.12 -0.88
N ARG A 156 -26.31 -9.84 -1.02
CA ARG A 156 -25.51 -10.35 0.11
C ARG A 156 -24.07 -9.82 0.15
N SER A 157 -23.71 -8.89 -0.74
CA SER A 157 -22.34 -8.36 -0.85
C SER A 157 -21.89 -7.55 0.37
N PHE A 158 -22.82 -7.01 1.15
CA PHE A 158 -22.54 -6.30 2.39
C PHE A 158 -21.94 -7.19 3.49
N SER A 159 -22.11 -8.52 3.39
CA SER A 159 -21.69 -9.44 4.46
C SER A 159 -20.19 -9.42 4.70
N LEU A 160 -19.37 -9.13 3.67
CA LEU A 160 -17.94 -8.90 3.86
C LEU A 160 -17.67 -7.63 4.69
N ALA A 161 -18.43 -6.58 4.48
CA ALA A 161 -18.32 -5.34 5.25
C ALA A 161 -18.73 -5.55 6.72
N ALA A 162 -19.77 -6.35 6.95
CA ALA A 162 -20.17 -6.77 8.30
C ALA A 162 -19.07 -7.58 9.00
N ALA A 163 -18.47 -8.56 8.30
CA ALA A 163 -17.35 -9.33 8.83
C ALA A 163 -16.11 -8.45 9.09
N ALA A 164 -15.82 -7.51 8.19
CA ALA A 164 -14.74 -6.54 8.36
C ALA A 164 -14.94 -5.68 9.60
N ALA A 165 -16.13 -5.15 9.83
CA ALA A 165 -16.42 -4.38 11.04
C ALA A 165 -16.23 -5.20 12.33
N GLY A 166 -16.56 -6.49 12.27
CA GLY A 166 -16.35 -7.43 13.37
C GLY A 166 -14.88 -7.82 13.62
N LEU A 167 -13.98 -7.71 12.63
CA LEU A 167 -12.58 -8.18 12.71
C LEU A 167 -11.54 -7.06 12.73
N LEU A 168 -11.86 -5.90 12.14
CA LEU A 168 -10.90 -4.82 11.96
C LEU A 168 -11.01 -3.76 13.07
N LYS A 169 -9.91 -3.04 13.26
CA LYS A 169 -9.89 -1.81 14.05
C LYS A 169 -10.66 -0.72 13.30
N GLU A 170 -11.32 0.15 14.07
CA GLU A 170 -12.18 1.23 13.55
C GLU A 170 -11.43 2.21 12.64
N ASP A 171 -10.19 2.57 13.01
CA ASP A 171 -9.35 3.49 12.28
C ASP A 171 -8.92 2.96 10.91
N LYS A 172 -9.03 1.65 10.67
CA LYS A 172 -8.74 1.01 9.40
C LYS A 172 -9.96 0.99 8.48
N LEU A 173 -11.17 0.79 9.02
CA LEU A 173 -12.40 0.64 8.22
C LEU A 173 -12.71 1.84 7.33
N LYS A 174 -12.32 3.05 7.77
CA LYS A 174 -12.59 4.30 7.05
C LYS A 174 -11.93 4.42 5.68
N TYR A 175 -10.94 3.59 5.38
CA TYR A 175 -10.22 3.62 4.10
C TYR A 175 -10.79 2.65 3.07
N PHE A 176 -11.74 1.78 3.44
CA PHE A 176 -12.15 0.66 2.61
C PHE A 176 -13.64 0.61 2.36
N ALA A 177 -13.98 0.11 1.17
CA ALA A 177 -15.31 -0.37 0.83
C ALA A 177 -15.23 -1.88 0.55
N PHE A 178 -16.13 -2.65 1.15
CA PHE A 178 -16.07 -4.11 1.11
C PHE A 178 -17.26 -4.70 0.33
N SER A 179 -17.00 -5.67 -0.54
CA SER A 179 -18.06 -6.37 -1.29
C SER A 179 -17.73 -7.84 -1.50
N GLY A 180 -18.49 -8.73 -0.85
CA GLY A 180 -18.38 -10.18 -1.00
C GLY A 180 -19.44 -10.91 -0.16
N GLU A 181 -19.69 -12.19 -0.46
CA GLU A 181 -20.60 -13.01 0.35
C GLU A 181 -19.80 -13.90 1.31
N VAL A 182 -19.92 -13.65 2.61
CA VAL A 182 -19.26 -14.46 3.66
C VAL A 182 -20.09 -15.71 3.94
N LYS A 183 -19.45 -16.87 3.82
CA LYS A 183 -20.02 -18.18 4.11
C LYS A 183 -19.74 -18.59 5.56
N GLU A 184 -20.51 -19.55 6.07
CA GLU A 184 -20.39 -20.03 7.46
C GLU A 184 -18.99 -20.56 7.80
N ASN A 185 -18.27 -21.09 6.81
CA ASN A 185 -16.91 -21.60 6.94
C ASN A 185 -15.82 -20.51 6.81
N ALA A 186 -16.20 -19.23 6.88
CA ALA A 186 -15.33 -18.06 6.72
C ALA A 186 -14.73 -17.85 5.32
N ASN A 187 -15.14 -18.60 4.30
CA ASN A 187 -14.78 -18.31 2.91
C ASN A 187 -15.62 -17.14 2.37
N ILE A 188 -15.05 -16.40 1.42
CA ILE A 188 -15.67 -15.24 0.81
C ILE A 188 -15.95 -15.55 -0.67
N ALA A 189 -17.23 -15.59 -1.04
CA ALA A 189 -17.67 -15.90 -2.39
C ALA A 189 -17.84 -14.65 -3.26
N LYS A 190 -17.57 -14.80 -4.56
CA LYS A 190 -17.72 -13.77 -5.59
C LYS A 190 -19.17 -13.31 -5.70
N VAL A 191 -19.35 -12.01 -5.91
CA VAL A 191 -20.65 -11.36 -6.09
C VAL A 191 -20.69 -10.61 -7.42
N GLU A 192 -21.89 -10.26 -7.89
CA GLU A 192 -22.10 -9.58 -9.15
C GLU A 192 -21.58 -8.13 -9.14
N ASN A 193 -21.29 -7.63 -10.35
CA ASN A 193 -20.97 -6.23 -10.65
C ASN A 193 -19.77 -5.65 -9.88
N LEU A 194 -18.75 -6.46 -9.59
CA LEU A 194 -17.51 -5.98 -8.97
C LEU A 194 -16.86 -4.79 -9.70
N PRO A 195 -16.81 -4.71 -11.05
CA PRO A 195 -16.22 -3.55 -11.72
C PRO A 195 -16.94 -2.22 -11.43
N ALA A 196 -18.27 -2.21 -11.43
CA ALA A 196 -19.05 -1.00 -11.12
C ALA A 196 -18.91 -0.61 -9.63
N LYS A 197 -18.91 -1.61 -8.75
CA LYS A 197 -18.70 -1.45 -7.30
C LYS A 197 -17.31 -0.91 -6.96
N ARG A 198 -16.28 -1.35 -7.68
CA ARG A 198 -14.91 -0.82 -7.57
C ARG A 198 -14.89 0.65 -7.97
N LYS A 199 -15.45 0.97 -9.15
CA LYS A 199 -15.49 2.34 -9.67
C LYS A 199 -16.09 3.33 -8.68
N VAL A 200 -17.26 3.03 -8.10
CA VAL A 200 -17.88 3.94 -7.11
C VAL A 200 -17.08 4.05 -5.81
N SER A 201 -16.34 2.99 -5.43
CA SER A 201 -15.47 3.04 -4.25
C SER A 201 -14.30 3.98 -4.49
N GLU A 202 -13.66 3.88 -5.67
CA GLU A 202 -12.56 4.75 -6.09
C GLU A 202 -13.02 6.22 -6.25
N GLU A 203 -14.22 6.47 -6.79
CA GLU A 203 -14.83 7.80 -6.85
C GLU A 203 -15.08 8.44 -5.46
N LYS A 204 -15.03 7.64 -4.38
CA LYS A 204 -15.17 8.08 -2.99
C LYS A 204 -13.86 7.99 -2.20
N ASP A 205 -12.73 7.85 -2.89
CA ASP A 205 -11.41 7.68 -2.28
C ASP A 205 -11.33 6.48 -1.29
N LEU A 206 -12.11 5.43 -1.56
CA LEU A 206 -12.12 4.19 -0.79
C LEU A 206 -11.45 3.05 -1.56
N PHE A 207 -10.55 2.35 -0.89
CA PHE A 207 -9.94 1.13 -1.41
C PHE A 207 -10.95 -0.02 -1.45
N PHE A 208 -11.09 -0.65 -2.62
CA PHE A 208 -12.09 -1.70 -2.82
C PHE A 208 -11.55 -3.08 -2.43
N VAL A 209 -12.19 -3.71 -1.44
CA VAL A 209 -11.87 -5.05 -0.95
C VAL A 209 -12.95 -6.03 -1.42
N SER A 210 -12.54 -7.10 -2.07
CA SER A 210 -13.45 -8.09 -2.65
C SER A 210 -12.84 -9.51 -2.64
N PRO A 211 -13.60 -10.54 -3.06
CA PRO A 211 -13.08 -11.90 -3.26
C PRO A 211 -11.86 -12.01 -4.18
N ASP A 212 -11.61 -11.01 -5.03
CA ASP A 212 -10.42 -10.97 -5.89
C ASP A 212 -9.15 -10.57 -5.11
N SER A 213 -9.29 -9.97 -3.91
CA SER A 213 -8.20 -9.58 -3.02
C SER A 213 -8.12 -10.42 -1.74
N VAL A 214 -9.27 -10.88 -1.22
CA VAL A 214 -9.36 -11.69 0.00
C VAL A 214 -10.41 -12.80 -0.17
N ASP A 215 -10.00 -14.06 -0.07
CA ASP A 215 -10.89 -15.22 -0.26
C ASP A 215 -11.36 -15.87 1.05
N ASN A 216 -10.78 -15.46 2.18
CA ASN A 216 -11.11 -15.96 3.51
C ASN A 216 -10.98 -14.86 4.58
N LEU A 217 -11.80 -14.92 5.64
CA LEU A 217 -11.76 -13.94 6.73
C LEU A 217 -10.40 -13.86 7.45
N ASN A 218 -9.60 -14.94 7.45
CA ASN A 218 -8.26 -14.89 8.01
C ASN A 218 -7.35 -13.90 7.26
N GLN A 219 -7.43 -13.85 5.92
CA GLN A 219 -6.72 -12.86 5.11
C GLN A 219 -7.22 -11.44 5.38
N LEU A 220 -8.53 -11.28 5.63
CA LEU A 220 -9.10 -9.97 5.95
C LEU A 220 -8.44 -9.37 7.20
N THR A 221 -8.07 -10.18 8.20
CA THR A 221 -7.40 -9.68 9.41
C THR A 221 -6.05 -9.00 9.14
N LYS A 222 -5.42 -9.26 7.99
CA LYS A 222 -4.17 -8.60 7.55
C LYS A 222 -4.34 -7.10 7.34
N LEU A 223 -5.57 -6.63 7.11
CA LEU A 223 -5.89 -5.20 7.02
C LEU A 223 -5.69 -4.44 8.35
N ASN A 224 -5.51 -5.14 9.48
CA ASN A 224 -5.15 -4.54 10.77
C ASN A 224 -3.66 -4.19 10.90
N ALA A 225 -2.83 -4.53 9.92
CA ALA A 225 -1.41 -4.22 9.95
C ALA A 225 -1.15 -2.71 10.02
N GLU A 226 -0.02 -2.33 10.61
CA GLU A 226 0.47 -0.94 10.55
C GLU A 226 1.45 -0.74 9.39
N THR A 227 2.28 -1.77 9.14
CA THR A 227 3.23 -1.83 8.03
C THR A 227 2.83 -2.95 7.08
N VAL A 228 3.02 -2.73 5.79
CA VAL A 228 2.76 -3.72 4.74
C VAL A 228 4.03 -3.97 3.94
N ASP A 229 4.42 -5.23 3.81
CA ASP A 229 5.61 -5.65 3.08
C ASP A 229 5.23 -6.07 1.65
N ILE A 230 5.86 -5.45 0.66
CA ILE A 230 5.54 -5.65 -0.76
C ILE A 230 6.83 -5.94 -1.54
N PRO A 231 6.93 -7.06 -2.26
CA PRO A 231 8.10 -7.32 -3.10
C PRO A 231 8.12 -6.37 -4.29
N PHE A 232 9.32 -5.98 -4.72
CA PHE A 232 9.51 -5.29 -5.99
C PHE A 232 10.73 -5.86 -6.71
N ILE A 233 10.51 -6.48 -7.88
CA ILE A 233 11.59 -7.15 -8.62
C ILE A 233 11.91 -6.41 -9.93
N GLN A 234 13.18 -6.12 -10.16
CA GLN A 234 13.69 -5.67 -11.45
C GLN A 234 14.45 -6.79 -12.14
N LEU A 235 13.92 -7.29 -13.25
CA LEU A 235 14.49 -8.44 -13.95
C LEU A 235 14.54 -8.20 -15.47
N PHE A 236 15.74 -8.16 -16.05
CA PHE A 236 15.93 -7.88 -17.48
C PHE A 236 16.65 -9.03 -18.19
N GLY A 237 16.27 -9.32 -19.43
CA GLY A 237 16.90 -10.37 -20.23
C GLY A 237 16.62 -11.80 -19.74
N LYS A 238 15.55 -11.99 -18.95
CA LYS A 238 15.20 -13.28 -18.34
C LYS A 238 13.75 -13.63 -18.57
N GLN A 239 13.46 -14.92 -18.67
CA GLN A 239 12.09 -15.40 -18.84
C GLN A 239 11.21 -15.08 -17.62
N LYS A 240 9.91 -14.91 -17.87
CA LYS A 240 8.90 -14.71 -16.81
C LYS A 240 8.92 -15.79 -15.72
N THR A 241 9.30 -17.02 -16.06
CA THR A 241 9.42 -18.12 -15.07
C THR A 241 10.49 -17.86 -14.01
N GLU A 242 11.54 -17.09 -14.32
CA GLU A 242 12.58 -16.69 -13.36
C GLU A 242 12.08 -15.57 -12.45
N LEU A 243 11.29 -14.63 -12.99
CA LEU A 243 10.58 -13.60 -12.22
C LEU A 243 9.66 -14.24 -11.18
N GLU A 244 8.84 -15.21 -11.59
CA GLU A 244 7.90 -15.92 -10.70
C GLU A 244 8.64 -16.67 -9.59
N LYS A 245 9.73 -17.37 -9.91
CA LYS A 245 10.59 -18.03 -8.91
C LYS A 245 11.18 -17.04 -7.91
N ASN A 246 11.62 -15.87 -8.36
CA ASN A 246 12.18 -14.86 -7.46
C ASN A 246 11.09 -14.22 -6.58
N LEU A 247 9.90 -13.97 -7.13
CA LEU A 247 8.74 -13.54 -6.33
C LEU A 247 8.39 -14.57 -5.27
N GLU A 248 8.36 -15.86 -5.62
CA GLU A 248 8.10 -16.95 -4.68
C GLU A 248 9.17 -17.04 -3.58
N LYS A 249 10.46 -16.91 -3.92
CA LYS A 249 11.55 -16.94 -2.92
C LYS A 249 11.50 -15.77 -1.95
N ILE A 250 11.20 -14.56 -2.43
CA ILE A 250 11.02 -13.38 -1.55
C ILE A 250 9.77 -13.55 -0.69
N SER A 251 8.67 -13.99 -1.31
CA SER A 251 7.37 -14.14 -0.63
C SER A 251 7.37 -15.28 0.39
N GLY A 252 8.10 -16.37 0.13
CA GLY A 252 8.18 -17.55 0.99
C GLY A 252 8.83 -17.30 2.35
N ASN A 253 9.50 -16.16 2.55
CA ASN A 253 9.80 -15.64 3.88
C ASN A 253 8.49 -15.11 4.49
N GLU A 254 8.04 -15.64 5.64
CA GLU A 254 6.73 -15.38 6.26
C GLU A 254 6.25 -13.91 6.24
N ILE A 255 7.20 -12.97 6.23
CA ILE A 255 7.03 -11.52 6.22
C ILE A 255 6.30 -10.99 4.96
N VAL A 256 6.51 -11.55 3.76
CA VAL A 256 6.08 -10.94 2.48
C VAL A 256 4.88 -11.68 1.83
N ASN A 257 4.37 -12.74 2.45
CA ASN A 257 3.36 -13.62 1.84
C ASN A 257 2.04 -12.95 1.46
N ASP A 258 1.68 -11.85 2.13
CA ASP A 258 0.37 -11.22 2.01
C ASP A 258 0.28 -10.15 0.89
N TYR A 259 1.36 -9.92 0.12
CA TYR A 259 1.41 -8.84 -0.89
C TYR A 259 0.28 -8.88 -1.94
N LYS A 260 -0.22 -10.09 -2.24
CA LYS A 260 -1.31 -10.29 -3.21
C LYS A 260 -2.61 -9.60 -2.79
N ILE A 261 -2.85 -9.50 -1.48
CA ILE A 261 -4.00 -8.78 -0.92
C ILE A 261 -3.91 -7.30 -1.33
N TRP A 262 -2.74 -6.69 -1.11
CA TRP A 262 -2.49 -5.28 -1.41
C TRP A 262 -2.54 -4.98 -2.91
N VAL A 263 -1.96 -5.86 -3.74
CA VAL A 263 -2.07 -5.76 -5.20
C VAL A 263 -3.53 -5.87 -5.66
N GLY A 264 -4.31 -6.80 -5.08
CA GLY A 264 -5.74 -6.96 -5.37
C GLY A 264 -6.57 -5.71 -5.03
N ILE A 265 -6.25 -5.09 -3.90
CA ILE A 265 -6.88 -3.83 -3.47
C ILE A 265 -6.59 -2.70 -4.47
N LEU A 266 -5.35 -2.60 -4.96
CA LEU A 266 -4.89 -1.63 -5.96
C LEU A 266 -5.32 -1.93 -7.42
N GLY A 267 -6.25 -2.88 -7.60
CA GLY A 267 -6.84 -3.22 -8.91
C GLY A 267 -6.45 -4.58 -9.46
N GLY A 268 -5.59 -5.34 -8.77
CA GLY A 268 -5.20 -6.70 -9.16
C GLY A 268 -4.11 -6.77 -10.24
N ASP A 269 -3.54 -5.64 -10.63
CA ASP A 269 -2.43 -5.62 -11.60
C ASP A 269 -1.14 -6.11 -10.95
N LYS A 270 -0.74 -7.34 -11.28
CA LYS A 270 0.50 -7.95 -10.79
C LYS A 270 1.75 -7.21 -11.28
N SER A 271 1.67 -6.42 -12.35
CA SER A 271 2.82 -5.65 -12.85
C SER A 271 3.31 -4.61 -11.84
N LEU A 272 2.50 -4.22 -10.86
CA LEU A 272 2.85 -3.25 -9.82
C LEU A 272 4.05 -3.67 -8.97
N VAL A 273 4.37 -4.96 -8.91
CA VAL A 273 5.46 -5.49 -8.07
C VAL A 273 6.70 -5.87 -8.87
N PHE A 274 6.80 -5.47 -10.14
CA PHE A 274 8.01 -5.67 -10.93
C PHE A 274 8.18 -4.73 -12.12
N THR A 275 9.44 -4.58 -12.53
CA THR A 275 9.84 -4.09 -13.86
C THR A 275 10.56 -5.24 -14.56
N HIS A 276 10.00 -5.73 -15.67
CA HIS A 276 10.47 -6.96 -16.31
C HIS A 276 10.48 -6.86 -17.83
N THR A 277 11.57 -7.34 -18.44
CA THR A 277 11.68 -7.60 -19.87
C THR A 277 12.36 -8.94 -20.10
N GLU A 278 11.86 -9.73 -21.07
CA GLU A 278 12.54 -10.98 -21.45
C GLU A 278 13.77 -10.72 -22.32
N GLU A 279 13.78 -9.61 -23.04
CA GLU A 279 14.90 -9.15 -23.84
C GLU A 279 15.87 -8.33 -22.99
N MET A 280 17.15 -8.33 -23.41
CA MET A 280 18.14 -7.42 -22.83
C MET A 280 17.75 -5.99 -23.15
N LEU A 281 17.90 -5.09 -22.18
CA LEU A 281 17.61 -3.68 -22.39
C LEU A 281 18.49 -3.10 -23.50
N GLU A 282 17.87 -2.37 -24.41
CA GLU A 282 18.60 -1.52 -25.33
C GLU A 282 19.34 -0.43 -24.53
N ASN A 283 20.60 -0.18 -24.85
CA ASN A 283 21.41 0.82 -24.15
C ASN A 283 21.18 2.24 -24.70
N THR A 284 19.93 2.68 -24.69
CA THR A 284 19.50 4.02 -25.10
C THR A 284 18.89 4.76 -23.91
N THR A 285 18.97 6.10 -23.93
CA THR A 285 18.41 6.93 -22.87
C THR A 285 16.89 6.83 -22.80
N GLU A 286 16.23 6.70 -23.94
CA GLU A 286 14.78 6.69 -24.07
C GLU A 286 14.16 5.46 -23.38
N VAL A 287 14.68 4.27 -23.69
CA VAL A 287 14.20 3.00 -23.10
C VAL A 287 14.39 2.99 -21.58
N TRP A 288 15.51 3.53 -21.11
CA TRP A 288 15.81 3.57 -19.67
C TRP A 288 14.95 4.59 -18.94
N ASP A 289 14.72 5.78 -19.51
CA ASP A 289 13.84 6.78 -18.94
C ASP A 289 12.38 6.28 -18.88
N GLU A 290 11.88 5.58 -19.90
CA GLU A 290 10.55 4.96 -19.90
C GLU A 290 10.40 3.93 -18.77
N LEU A 291 11.39 3.05 -18.59
CA LEU A 291 11.37 2.03 -17.54
C LEU A 291 11.53 2.63 -16.13
N LEU A 292 12.29 3.72 -15.99
CA LEU A 292 12.40 4.45 -14.73
C LEU A 292 11.11 5.18 -14.37
N LEU A 293 10.39 5.70 -15.37
CA LEU A 293 9.06 6.27 -15.18
C LEU A 293 8.06 5.21 -14.73
N ASP A 294 8.02 4.05 -15.40
CA ASP A 294 7.20 2.90 -15.01
C ASP A 294 7.50 2.45 -13.58
N PHE A 295 8.79 2.34 -13.23
CA PHE A 295 9.22 2.05 -11.86
C PHE A 295 8.68 3.08 -10.86
N TYR A 296 8.85 4.37 -11.15
CA TYR A 296 8.40 5.46 -10.28
C TYR A 296 6.88 5.44 -10.06
N GLU A 297 6.11 5.31 -11.15
CA GLU A 297 4.64 5.28 -11.09
C GLU A 297 4.12 4.09 -10.28
N LYS A 298 4.71 2.91 -10.48
CA LYS A 298 4.38 1.70 -9.70
C LYS A 298 4.68 1.89 -8.22
N ILE A 299 5.86 2.39 -7.88
CA ILE A 299 6.25 2.65 -6.50
C ILE A 299 5.31 3.67 -5.85
N ASN A 300 5.01 4.78 -6.52
CA ASN A 300 4.07 5.77 -6.01
C ASN A 300 2.67 5.19 -5.78
N LYS A 301 2.18 4.36 -6.71
CA LYS A 301 0.90 3.69 -6.56
C LYS A 301 0.87 2.74 -5.36
N LEU A 302 1.97 2.04 -5.06
CA LEU A 302 2.09 1.23 -3.84
C LEU A 302 2.03 2.12 -2.59
N TYR A 303 2.72 3.26 -2.58
CA TYR A 303 2.72 4.21 -1.45
C TYR A 303 1.41 5.00 -1.27
N GLN A 304 0.43 4.88 -2.17
CA GLN A 304 -0.92 5.42 -1.96
C GLN A 304 -1.71 4.64 -0.90
N LEU A 305 -1.30 3.41 -0.58
CA LEU A 305 -1.92 2.60 0.47
C LEU A 305 -1.93 3.35 1.81
N PRO A 306 -2.98 3.19 2.64
CA PRO A 306 -3.13 3.92 3.91
C PRO A 306 -2.30 3.29 5.04
N TYR A 307 -1.12 2.75 4.70
CA TYR A 307 -0.22 2.00 5.57
C TYR A 307 1.21 2.47 5.39
N TYR A 308 2.08 2.13 6.36
CA TYR A 308 3.51 2.22 6.12
C TYR A 308 3.94 1.11 5.15
N VAL A 309 4.30 1.45 3.91
CA VAL A 309 4.72 0.46 2.92
C VAL A 309 6.23 0.23 3.02
N ASN A 310 6.64 -1.02 3.24
CA ASN A 310 8.03 -1.45 3.16
C ASN A 310 8.24 -2.23 1.86
N ILE A 311 9.07 -1.70 0.96
CA ILE A 311 9.36 -2.34 -0.32
C ILE A 311 10.50 -3.34 -0.16
N HIS A 312 10.30 -4.59 -0.55
CA HIS A 312 11.32 -5.63 -0.60
C HIS A 312 11.93 -5.68 -2.01
N PHE A 313 13.01 -4.93 -2.21
CA PHE A 313 13.64 -4.73 -3.51
C PHE A 313 14.64 -5.85 -3.86
N LEU A 314 14.52 -6.39 -5.07
CA LEU A 314 15.53 -7.25 -5.70
C LEU A 314 15.73 -6.79 -7.15
N GLY A 315 16.97 -6.51 -7.55
CA GLY A 315 17.28 -6.13 -8.92
C GLY A 315 18.30 -7.05 -9.59
N SER A 316 18.46 -6.86 -10.91
CA SER A 316 19.34 -7.68 -11.76
C SER A 316 20.40 -6.89 -12.53
N LEU A 317 20.23 -5.57 -12.70
CA LEU A 317 21.14 -4.72 -13.46
C LEU A 317 21.60 -3.51 -12.64
N SER A 318 22.89 -3.43 -12.33
CA SER A 318 23.43 -2.44 -11.38
C SER A 318 23.25 -0.99 -11.84
N ALA A 319 23.47 -0.69 -13.12
CA ALA A 319 23.26 0.66 -13.64
C ALA A 319 21.80 1.10 -13.52
N PHE A 320 20.84 0.22 -13.80
CA PHE A 320 19.41 0.53 -13.67
C PHE A 320 18.99 0.64 -12.21
N ALA A 321 19.52 -0.24 -11.36
CA ALA A 321 19.26 -0.19 -9.92
C ALA A 321 19.81 1.09 -9.27
N PHE A 322 20.97 1.59 -9.71
CA PHE A 322 21.49 2.90 -9.26
C PHE A 322 20.53 4.04 -9.62
N LEU A 323 20.07 4.09 -10.87
CA LEU A 323 19.10 5.09 -11.31
C LEU A 323 17.76 4.96 -10.57
N SER A 324 17.29 3.72 -10.37
CA SER A 324 16.09 3.43 -9.58
C SER A 324 16.24 3.88 -8.14
N GLY A 325 17.42 3.71 -7.54
CA GLY A 325 17.74 4.20 -6.20
C GLY A 325 17.67 5.73 -6.10
N ILE A 326 18.16 6.44 -7.13
CA ILE A 326 18.04 7.91 -7.22
C ILE A 326 16.56 8.32 -7.21
N VAL A 327 15.77 7.70 -8.09
CA VAL A 327 14.32 7.97 -8.25
C VAL A 327 13.53 7.61 -6.99
N PHE A 328 13.86 6.49 -6.35
CA PHE A 328 13.24 6.04 -5.10
C PHE A 328 13.53 7.01 -3.94
N GLY A 329 14.74 7.56 -3.90
CA GLY A 329 15.17 8.50 -2.87
C GLY A 329 15.34 7.87 -1.50
N ALA A 330 15.21 8.67 -0.43
CA ALA A 330 15.53 8.26 0.95
C ALA A 330 14.40 8.50 1.96
N LYS A 331 13.18 8.79 1.48
CA LYS A 331 12.01 9.07 2.34
C LYS A 331 11.25 7.81 2.75
N ASN A 332 11.36 6.75 1.95
CA ASN A 332 10.49 5.59 1.96
C ASN A 332 11.15 4.38 2.64
N LYS A 333 10.35 3.53 3.31
CA LYS A 333 10.84 2.28 3.94
C LYS A 333 11.17 1.25 2.87
N ILE A 334 12.32 0.60 3.00
CA ILE A 334 12.78 -0.39 2.03
C ILE A 334 13.68 -1.45 2.68
N THR A 335 13.57 -2.67 2.19
CA THR A 335 14.48 -3.78 2.45
C THR A 335 15.08 -4.25 1.13
N ILE A 336 16.41 -4.22 1.01
CA ILE A 336 17.16 -4.55 -0.21
C ILE A 336 17.73 -5.98 -0.08
N HIS A 337 17.48 -6.78 -1.11
CA HIS A 337 17.86 -8.18 -1.18
C HIS A 337 18.97 -8.43 -2.20
N HIS A 338 19.80 -9.43 -1.93
CA HIS A 338 20.85 -9.93 -2.80
C HIS A 338 20.58 -11.39 -3.17
N TYR A 339 20.63 -11.72 -4.46
CA TYR A 339 20.63 -13.10 -4.92
C TYR A 339 22.08 -13.63 -4.98
N GLN A 340 22.35 -14.68 -4.22
CA GLN A 340 23.65 -15.36 -4.20
C GLN A 340 23.46 -16.87 -4.01
N ASP A 341 24.20 -17.67 -4.79
CA ASP A 341 24.25 -19.14 -4.64
C ASP A 341 22.88 -19.83 -4.57
N GLY A 342 21.94 -19.42 -5.42
CA GLY A 342 20.60 -20.00 -5.47
C GLY A 342 19.60 -19.45 -4.46
N SER A 343 20.06 -18.61 -3.53
CA SER A 343 19.29 -18.09 -2.40
C SER A 343 19.16 -16.57 -2.44
N ILE A 344 18.18 -16.03 -1.73
CA ILE A 344 17.95 -14.59 -1.59
C ILE A 344 18.23 -14.20 -0.14
N PHE A 345 19.12 -13.23 0.04
CA PHE A 345 19.54 -12.73 1.34
C PHE A 345 19.12 -11.28 1.51
N ARG A 346 18.57 -10.95 2.68
CA ARG A 346 18.37 -9.56 3.09
C ARG A 346 19.72 -8.96 3.46
N VAL A 347 20.18 -7.98 2.69
CA VAL A 347 21.52 -7.38 2.89
C VAL A 347 21.48 -5.95 3.42
N MET A 348 20.36 -5.22 3.25
CA MET A 348 20.13 -3.93 3.90
C MET A 348 18.63 -3.77 4.22
N ASP A 349 18.28 -3.43 5.45
CA ASP A 349 16.90 -3.37 5.94
C ASP A 349 16.57 -2.03 6.60
N PHE A 350 15.96 -1.12 5.86
CA PHE A 350 15.54 0.20 6.36
C PHE A 350 14.06 0.24 6.76
N SER A 351 13.45 -0.90 7.11
CA SER A 351 12.08 -0.96 7.63
C SER A 351 11.89 -0.21 8.96
N GLU A 352 12.92 -0.25 9.82
CA GLU A 352 12.93 0.38 11.15
C GLU A 352 14.06 1.39 11.37
N LYS A 353 14.99 1.52 10.42
CA LYS A 353 16.14 2.45 10.50
C LYS A 353 16.18 3.44 9.36
N SER A 354 16.89 4.55 9.58
CA SER A 354 16.97 5.62 8.58
C SER A 354 17.89 5.25 7.42
N VAL A 355 17.39 5.43 6.19
CA VAL A 355 18.19 5.39 4.95
C VAL A 355 19.36 6.38 4.99
N ARG A 356 19.30 7.44 5.83
CA ARG A 356 20.39 8.41 5.99
C ARG A 356 21.72 7.77 6.42
N LEU A 357 21.70 6.56 6.98
CA LEU A 357 22.92 5.80 7.27
C LEU A 357 23.80 5.60 6.02
N LEU A 358 23.20 5.48 4.84
CA LEU A 358 23.92 5.37 3.56
C LEU A 358 24.69 6.65 3.17
N LYS A 359 24.37 7.80 3.78
CA LYS A 359 25.04 9.10 3.56
C LYS A 359 26.03 9.46 4.67
N SER A 360 26.35 8.53 5.57
CA SER A 360 27.24 8.78 6.70
C SER A 360 28.65 9.07 6.18
N LYS A 361 29.15 10.28 6.42
CA LYS A 361 30.51 10.67 6.02
C LYS A 361 31.53 9.98 6.92
N THR A 362 32.51 9.31 6.32
CA THR A 362 33.69 8.78 7.02
C THR A 362 34.97 9.29 6.38
N LYS A 363 35.98 9.55 7.20
CA LYS A 363 37.34 9.91 6.76
C LYS A 363 38.29 8.71 6.78
N LYS A 364 37.85 7.58 7.34
CA LYS A 364 38.59 6.31 7.35
C LYS A 364 37.79 5.30 6.54
N TYR A 365 38.42 4.83 5.47
CA TYR A 365 37.83 3.89 4.53
C TYR A 365 38.38 2.49 4.83
N GLU A 366 37.50 1.56 5.20
CA GLU A 366 37.87 0.19 5.57
C GLU A 366 37.39 -0.84 4.54
N LYS A 367 36.32 -0.52 3.80
CA LYS A 367 35.71 -1.41 2.81
C LYS A 367 36.13 -1.06 1.40
N VAL A 368 36.38 0.22 1.10
CA VAL A 368 36.68 0.73 -0.24
C VAL A 368 37.99 1.50 -0.24
N LYS A 369 38.87 1.17 -1.19
CA LYS A 369 40.02 2.01 -1.54
C LYS A 369 39.79 2.74 -2.84
N TYR A 370 40.53 3.83 -3.00
CA TYR A 370 40.46 4.67 -4.18
C TYR A 370 41.84 4.96 -4.76
N SER A 371 41.84 5.31 -6.05
CA SER A 371 42.99 5.91 -6.72
C SER A 371 42.50 6.94 -7.72
N VAL A 372 43.20 8.07 -7.83
CA VAL A 372 42.95 9.04 -8.89
C VAL A 372 43.79 8.63 -10.09
N GLY A 373 43.13 8.31 -11.20
CA GLY A 373 43.75 8.04 -12.49
C GLY A 373 43.57 9.20 -13.46
N TYR A 374 44.17 9.08 -14.66
CA TYR A 374 44.08 9.98 -15.82
C TYR A 374 43.56 11.38 -15.49
N THR A 375 44.45 12.35 -15.27
CA THR A 375 44.05 13.73 -14.97
C THR A 375 44.08 14.57 -16.23
N GLU A 376 42.93 14.71 -16.90
CA GLU A 376 42.78 15.77 -17.89
C GLU A 376 42.52 17.09 -17.15
N THR A 377 43.37 18.08 -17.39
CA THR A 377 43.40 19.32 -16.59
C THR A 377 42.30 20.30 -16.96
N GLU A 378 41.76 20.23 -18.18
CA GLU A 378 40.83 21.24 -18.70
C GLU A 378 39.34 20.89 -18.55
N SER A 379 39.00 19.61 -18.39
CA SER A 379 37.60 19.19 -18.24
C SER A 379 37.08 19.48 -16.83
N GLU A 380 35.87 20.02 -16.69
CA GLU A 380 35.17 20.15 -15.40
C GLU A 380 34.35 18.88 -15.06
N ASP A 381 34.46 17.83 -15.87
CA ASP A 381 33.79 16.56 -15.63
C ASP A 381 34.73 15.58 -14.93
N ALA A 382 34.14 14.59 -14.25
CA ALA A 382 34.87 13.49 -13.64
C ALA A 382 34.18 12.14 -13.87
N ALA A 383 34.95 11.14 -14.24
CA ALA A 383 34.50 9.76 -14.31
C ALA A 383 34.71 9.06 -12.96
N ILE A 384 33.67 8.42 -12.46
CA ILE A 384 33.70 7.56 -11.29
C ILE A 384 33.59 6.12 -11.78
N VAL A 385 34.67 5.37 -11.64
CA VAL A 385 34.75 3.96 -12.04
C VAL A 385 34.74 3.10 -10.79
N ILE A 386 33.71 2.28 -10.61
CA ILE A 386 33.51 1.50 -9.39
C ILE A 386 33.63 0.00 -9.72
N TYR A 387 34.56 -0.68 -9.06
CA TYR A 387 34.86 -2.09 -9.22
C TYR A 387 34.71 -2.84 -7.89
N LEU A 388 33.54 -3.41 -7.64
CA LEU A 388 33.23 -4.20 -6.44
C LEU A 388 32.78 -5.63 -6.79
N ALA A 389 32.33 -5.87 -8.02
CA ALA A 389 31.93 -7.19 -8.51
C ALA A 389 33.14 -7.95 -9.10
N SER A 390 32.89 -9.08 -9.77
CA SER A 390 33.94 -9.95 -10.31
C SER A 390 34.64 -9.38 -11.56
N HIS A 391 33.89 -8.74 -12.47
CA HIS A 391 34.44 -8.21 -13.72
C HIS A 391 35.11 -6.84 -13.52
N ASN A 392 36.37 -6.70 -13.90
CA ASN A 392 37.13 -5.46 -13.74
C ASN A 392 36.78 -4.46 -14.88
N PRO A 393 36.11 -3.32 -14.59
CA PRO A 393 35.73 -2.35 -15.61
C PRO A 393 36.88 -1.39 -15.98
N LYS A 394 38.02 -1.45 -15.29
CA LYS A 394 39.01 -0.36 -15.30
C LYS A 394 39.53 -0.04 -16.69
N ASN A 395 39.98 -1.04 -17.44
CA ASN A 395 40.63 -0.82 -18.73
C ASN A 395 39.62 -0.30 -19.77
N ASP A 396 38.48 -0.97 -19.90
CA ASP A 396 37.43 -0.60 -20.85
C ASP A 396 36.86 0.79 -20.55
N ALA A 397 36.64 1.10 -19.27
CA ALA A 397 36.18 2.42 -18.85
C ALA A 397 37.24 3.47 -19.14
N GLN A 398 38.52 3.20 -18.82
CA GLN A 398 39.61 4.13 -19.08
C GLN A 398 39.79 4.42 -20.58
N GLU A 399 39.67 3.41 -21.44
CA GLU A 399 39.72 3.58 -22.89
C GLU A 399 38.55 4.43 -23.40
N TYR A 400 37.34 4.15 -22.91
CA TYR A 400 36.15 4.93 -23.24
C TYR A 400 36.29 6.39 -22.80
N ILE A 401 36.73 6.62 -21.56
CA ILE A 401 36.94 7.96 -20.98
C ILE A 401 37.95 8.74 -21.82
N LYS A 402 39.11 8.16 -22.15
CA LYS A 402 40.13 8.82 -22.99
C LYS A 402 39.61 9.18 -24.38
N SER A 403 38.83 8.30 -24.99
CA SER A 403 38.39 8.47 -26.38
C SER A 403 37.21 9.42 -26.50
N ASN A 404 36.28 9.41 -25.54
CA ASN A 404 34.98 10.07 -25.68
C ASN A 404 34.75 11.24 -24.70
N LEU A 405 35.27 11.15 -23.46
CA LEU A 405 34.93 12.10 -22.39
C LEU A 405 36.09 13.06 -22.05
N LYS A 406 37.34 12.59 -22.12
CA LYS A 406 38.57 13.32 -21.82
C LYS A 406 38.48 14.05 -20.47
N CYS A 407 38.16 13.31 -19.42
CA CYS A 407 37.91 13.85 -18.08
C CYS A 407 38.68 13.09 -17.00
N SER A 408 38.78 13.66 -15.79
CA SER A 408 39.55 13.04 -14.69
C SER A 408 38.87 11.77 -14.20
N MET A 409 39.63 10.77 -13.74
CA MET A 409 39.06 9.50 -13.27
C MET A 409 39.32 9.26 -11.77
N LEU A 410 38.26 9.02 -11.00
CA LEU A 410 38.34 8.43 -9.66
C LEU A 410 37.96 6.95 -9.76
N PHE A 411 38.92 6.07 -9.45
CA PHE A 411 38.72 4.62 -9.46
C PHE A 411 38.54 4.10 -8.04
N LEU A 412 37.42 3.40 -7.78
CA LEU A 412 37.05 2.83 -6.49
C LEU A 412 37.03 1.30 -6.60
N CYS A 413 37.59 0.60 -5.61
CA CYS A 413 37.48 -0.86 -5.53
C CYS A 413 37.46 -1.36 -4.08
N LEU A 414 37.11 -2.63 -3.86
CA LEU A 414 37.13 -3.19 -2.52
C LEU A 414 38.56 -3.20 -1.96
N GLU A 415 38.68 -2.89 -0.67
CA GLU A 415 39.96 -2.99 0.04
C GLU A 415 40.43 -4.46 0.04
N ASN A 416 39.52 -5.36 0.44
CA ASN A 416 39.70 -6.80 0.54
C ASN A 416 38.53 -7.55 -0.13
N ASN A 417 38.71 -8.83 -0.46
CA ASN A 417 37.66 -9.72 -0.97
C ASN A 417 36.93 -9.21 -2.23
N GLN A 418 37.69 -8.77 -3.24
CA GLN A 418 37.13 -8.29 -4.51
C GLN A 418 36.09 -9.27 -5.07
N GLY A 419 34.89 -8.78 -5.37
CA GLY A 419 33.79 -9.59 -5.88
C GLY A 419 32.92 -10.26 -4.82
N ASN A 420 33.24 -10.15 -3.52
CA ASN A 420 32.49 -10.78 -2.44
C ASN A 420 32.41 -9.87 -1.21
N ILE A 421 31.21 -9.34 -0.93
CA ILE A 421 30.90 -8.61 0.31
C ILE A 421 30.22 -9.59 1.25
N ASP A 422 30.71 -9.68 2.49
CA ASP A 422 30.13 -10.58 3.48
C ASP A 422 28.63 -10.30 3.68
N LEU A 423 27.82 -11.34 3.87
CA LEU A 423 26.35 -11.24 3.99
C LEU A 423 25.88 -10.59 5.31
N ASN A 424 26.78 -9.95 6.06
CA ASN A 424 26.42 -9.15 7.22
C ASN A 424 25.95 -7.76 6.77
N GLU A 425 24.85 -7.28 7.34
CA GLU A 425 24.21 -6.05 6.88
C GLU A 425 25.07 -4.79 7.03
N GLU A 426 25.89 -4.71 8.09
CA GLU A 426 26.75 -3.55 8.37
C GLU A 426 27.75 -3.32 7.24
N ASP A 427 28.32 -4.38 6.67
CA ASP A 427 29.31 -4.29 5.60
C ASP A 427 28.72 -3.72 4.32
N TRP A 428 27.48 -4.08 3.97
CA TRP A 428 26.79 -3.52 2.80
C TRP A 428 26.51 -2.02 2.99
N ILE A 429 26.00 -1.63 4.16
CA ILE A 429 25.72 -0.23 4.50
C ILE A 429 27.01 0.60 4.51
N LYS A 430 28.06 0.09 5.15
CA LYS A 430 29.36 0.77 5.25
C LYS A 430 30.02 0.91 3.88
N THR A 431 29.94 -0.12 3.04
CA THR A 431 30.45 -0.06 1.66
C THR A 431 29.76 1.06 0.87
N VAL A 432 28.43 1.17 0.94
CA VAL A 432 27.70 2.26 0.28
C VAL A 432 28.09 3.63 0.84
N ALA A 433 28.19 3.76 2.16
CA ALA A 433 28.55 5.03 2.82
C ALA A 433 29.97 5.51 2.46
N GLU A 434 30.92 4.58 2.34
CA GLU A 434 32.29 4.87 1.91
C GLU A 434 32.34 5.32 0.44
N ILE A 435 31.61 4.64 -0.46
CA ILE A 435 31.49 5.07 -1.86
C ILE A 435 30.91 6.47 -1.94
N TYR A 436 29.82 6.73 -1.21
CA TYR A 436 29.17 8.04 -1.18
C TYR A 436 30.14 9.12 -0.69
N SER A 437 30.89 8.86 0.39
CA SER A 437 31.86 9.81 0.95
C SER A 437 32.97 10.13 -0.07
N LEU A 438 33.54 9.11 -0.72
CA LEU A 438 34.59 9.28 -1.73
C LEU A 438 34.11 10.06 -2.96
N VAL A 439 32.88 9.83 -3.39
CA VAL A 439 32.28 10.57 -4.52
C VAL A 439 31.98 12.02 -4.14
N ASP A 440 31.54 12.27 -2.90
CA ASP A 440 31.32 13.63 -2.41
C ASP A 440 32.64 14.41 -2.27
N GLU A 441 33.70 13.74 -1.83
CA GLU A 441 35.07 14.28 -1.71
C GLU A 441 35.82 14.34 -3.06
N ALA A 442 35.25 13.83 -4.15
CA ALA A 442 35.95 13.70 -5.43
C ALA A 442 36.55 15.01 -5.96
N SER A 443 35.89 16.16 -5.72
CA SER A 443 36.44 17.47 -6.13
C SER A 443 37.75 17.80 -5.39
N GLU A 444 37.83 17.46 -4.10
CA GLU A 444 39.05 17.63 -3.30
C GLU A 444 40.12 16.63 -3.73
N LEU A 445 39.75 15.35 -3.87
CA LEU A 445 40.68 14.28 -4.25
C LEU A 445 41.29 14.50 -5.64
N ILE A 446 40.51 15.02 -6.59
CA ILE A 446 40.98 15.33 -7.95
C ILE A 446 41.65 16.71 -8.01
N GLY A 447 41.41 17.59 -7.04
CA GLY A 447 41.97 18.94 -6.98
C GLY A 447 41.31 19.94 -7.92
N LYS A 448 40.04 19.73 -8.30
CA LYS A 448 39.27 20.65 -9.16
C LYS A 448 37.78 20.59 -8.89
N SER A 449 37.06 21.65 -9.23
CA SER A 449 35.59 21.67 -9.19
C SER A 449 35.01 20.74 -10.24
N ILE A 450 34.07 19.87 -9.85
CA ILE A 450 33.40 18.92 -10.74
C ILE A 450 31.97 19.41 -11.02
N ARG A 451 31.63 19.59 -12.29
CA ARG A 451 30.29 19.96 -12.75
C ARG A 451 29.41 18.76 -13.09
N LYS A 452 29.99 17.68 -13.60
CA LYS A 452 29.27 16.46 -13.97
C LYS A 452 30.05 15.20 -13.64
N TYR A 453 29.34 14.20 -13.14
CA TYR A 453 29.88 12.89 -12.81
C TYR A 453 29.47 11.85 -13.86
N HIS A 454 30.42 11.05 -14.35
CA HIS A 454 30.17 9.95 -15.28
C HIS A 454 30.37 8.62 -14.58
N PHE A 455 29.32 7.84 -14.38
CA PHE A 455 29.38 6.59 -13.63
C PHE A 455 29.56 5.37 -14.53
N PHE A 456 30.61 4.60 -14.23
CA PHE A 456 30.90 3.29 -14.82
C PHE A 456 30.95 2.26 -13.69
N MET A 457 30.01 1.32 -13.67
CA MET A 457 29.79 0.47 -12.49
C MET A 457 29.92 -1.01 -12.83
N SER A 458 30.81 -1.69 -12.09
CA SER A 458 30.83 -3.13 -11.94
C SER A 458 30.71 -3.44 -10.44
N ILE A 459 29.47 -3.40 -9.95
CA ILE A 459 29.16 -3.47 -8.51
C ILE A 459 27.95 -4.38 -8.26
N PRO A 460 27.83 -4.98 -7.06
CA PRO A 460 26.60 -5.68 -6.67
C PRO A 460 25.38 -4.77 -6.75
N VAL A 461 24.26 -5.30 -7.25
CA VAL A 461 23.00 -4.56 -7.43
C VAL A 461 22.52 -3.87 -6.14
N PRO A 462 22.56 -4.49 -4.95
CA PRO A 462 22.16 -3.82 -3.71
C PRO A 462 22.99 -2.56 -3.43
N VAL A 463 24.31 -2.63 -3.62
CA VAL A 463 25.20 -1.48 -3.44
C VAL A 463 24.86 -0.38 -4.44
N ALA A 464 24.58 -0.75 -5.70
CA ALA A 464 24.17 0.20 -6.72
C ALA A 464 22.89 0.95 -6.32
N PHE A 465 21.85 0.22 -5.92
CA PHE A 465 20.58 0.81 -5.50
C PHE A 465 20.76 1.72 -4.28
N GLY A 466 21.42 1.22 -3.22
CA GLY A 466 21.70 1.99 -2.01
C GLY A 466 22.53 3.24 -2.29
N PHE A 467 23.54 3.14 -3.15
CA PHE A 467 24.33 4.30 -3.57
C PHE A 467 23.49 5.32 -4.34
N GLY A 468 22.57 4.87 -5.21
CA GLY A 468 21.61 5.74 -5.88
C GLY A 468 20.76 6.53 -4.91
N MET A 469 20.19 5.86 -3.89
CA MET A 469 19.40 6.51 -2.83
C MET A 469 20.24 7.53 -2.04
N ALA A 470 21.49 7.18 -1.74
CA ALA A 470 22.43 8.07 -1.04
C ALA A 470 22.79 9.29 -1.90
N TYR A 471 22.97 9.11 -3.20
CA TYR A 471 23.37 10.15 -4.13
C TYR A 471 22.24 11.17 -4.36
N GLY A 472 21.02 10.71 -4.69
CA GLY A 472 19.88 11.58 -5.04
C GLY A 472 20.05 12.31 -6.38
N ASP A 473 19.30 13.40 -6.63
CA ASP A 473 19.29 14.12 -7.92
C ASP A 473 20.00 15.49 -7.90
N TYR A 474 20.78 15.79 -6.86
CA TYR A 474 21.35 17.12 -6.62
C TYR A 474 22.50 17.52 -7.55
N LYS A 475 23.19 16.55 -8.14
CA LYS A 475 24.41 16.73 -8.94
C LYS A 475 24.17 16.17 -10.34
N LYS A 476 24.75 16.81 -11.35
CA LYS A 476 24.62 16.34 -12.74
C LYS A 476 25.38 15.03 -12.92
N ILE A 477 24.71 14.03 -13.47
CA ILE A 477 25.28 12.72 -13.75
C ILE A 477 25.12 12.30 -15.21
N ALA A 478 25.92 11.34 -15.64
CA ALA A 478 25.59 10.44 -16.73
C ALA A 478 25.95 9.02 -16.30
N VAL A 479 25.09 8.05 -16.63
CA VAL A 479 25.31 6.64 -16.31
C VAL A 479 25.59 5.88 -17.58
N TYR A 480 26.59 5.00 -17.52
CA TYR A 480 27.00 4.19 -18.65
C TYR A 480 26.81 2.71 -18.33
N ASN A 481 26.23 1.98 -19.27
CA ASN A 481 26.12 0.53 -19.20
C ASN A 481 27.08 -0.11 -20.22
N TYR A 482 27.67 -1.25 -19.86
CA TYR A 482 28.57 -1.97 -20.75
C TYR A 482 27.77 -2.77 -21.77
N ASP A 483 27.99 -2.49 -23.05
CA ASP A 483 27.40 -3.20 -24.16
C ASP A 483 28.31 -4.34 -24.59
N LYS A 484 27.90 -5.57 -24.28
CA LYS A 484 28.68 -6.77 -24.63
C LYS A 484 28.79 -7.01 -26.14
N SER A 485 27.83 -6.53 -26.93
CA SER A 485 27.84 -6.74 -28.39
C SER A 485 28.84 -5.82 -29.07
N LEU A 486 29.03 -4.62 -28.52
CA LEU A 486 29.95 -3.60 -29.04
C LEU A 486 31.28 -3.57 -28.28
N SER A 487 31.43 -4.39 -27.23
CA SER A 487 32.59 -4.41 -26.32
C SER A 487 32.96 -3.02 -25.79
N THR A 488 31.97 -2.18 -25.51
CA THR A 488 32.20 -0.80 -25.09
C THR A 488 31.04 -0.26 -24.25
N TYR A 489 31.22 0.91 -23.66
CA TYR A 489 30.18 1.57 -22.87
C TYR A 489 29.22 2.38 -23.73
N LYS A 490 27.95 2.38 -23.35
CA LYS A 490 26.90 3.24 -23.90
C LYS A 490 26.28 4.07 -22.79
N LYS A 491 26.02 5.34 -23.08
CA LYS A 491 25.32 6.23 -22.15
C LYS A 491 23.85 5.83 -22.12
N VAL A 492 23.34 5.53 -20.92
CA VAL A 492 21.95 5.08 -20.70
C VAL A 492 21.12 6.05 -19.89
N ALA A 493 21.73 7.06 -19.25
CA ALA A 493 21.02 8.13 -18.57
C ALA A 493 21.85 9.42 -18.50
N ASP A 494 21.17 10.55 -18.31
CA ASP A 494 21.78 11.88 -18.14
C ASP A 494 21.04 12.69 -17.03
N SER A 495 21.70 13.75 -16.59
CA SER A 495 21.48 14.58 -15.39
C SER A 495 20.12 15.22 -15.15
N ASP A 496 19.18 15.08 -16.08
CA ASP A 496 17.85 15.71 -15.99
C ASP A 496 16.76 14.69 -15.60
N LEU A 497 17.08 13.62 -14.87
CA LEU A 497 16.12 12.55 -14.49
C LEU A 497 14.80 13.10 -13.93
N SER A 498 14.82 14.03 -12.99
CA SER A 498 13.60 14.60 -12.40
C SER A 498 12.77 15.45 -13.35
N LYS A 499 13.44 16.17 -14.25
CA LYS A 499 12.81 16.97 -15.31
C LYS A 499 12.29 16.09 -16.45
N ASN A 500 13.03 15.06 -16.82
CA ASN A 500 12.68 14.09 -17.86
C ASN A 500 11.48 13.24 -17.43
N LEU A 501 11.46 12.81 -16.17
CA LEU A 501 10.40 12.01 -15.59
C LEU A 501 9.20 12.84 -15.09
N LYS A 502 9.26 14.18 -15.21
CA LYS A 502 8.22 15.13 -14.72
C LYS A 502 7.76 14.84 -13.29
N MET A 503 8.67 14.41 -12.43
CA MET A 503 8.33 13.98 -11.07
C MET A 503 7.92 15.18 -10.21
N ALA A 504 6.84 15.04 -9.43
CA ALA A 504 6.49 15.98 -8.37
C ALA A 504 7.13 15.47 -7.06
N PHE A 505 8.12 16.20 -6.54
CA PHE A 505 8.89 15.80 -5.33
C PHE A 505 8.35 16.34 -4.00
#